data_AF-A0A6H9HET4-F1
#
_entry.id   AF-A0A6H9HET4-F1
#
_cell.length_a   1.000
_cell.length_b   1.000
_cell.length_c   1.000
_cell.angle_alpha   90.00
_cell.angle_beta   90.00
_cell.angle_gamma   90.00
#
_symmetry.space_group_name_H-M   'P 1'
#
loop_
_entity.id
_entity.type
_entity.pdbx_description
1 polymer ?
#
loop_
_entity_poly.entity_id
_entity_poly.type
_entity_poly.pdbx_seq_one_letter_code
_entity_poly.pdbx_strand_id
1 'polypeptide(L)'
;AAEASLRLPIDEAGALRAVNEWGGQPLPLSASAWCEGVLSLRLSGAAAAVEAAVARFEREHGTARLDPAQARAYWAGVREQTDAFFDGAQPLWRLSLPATAPVVDLPGARMFEWGGALRWLRSDASAETVRAAVSRLGGTATLFRGGDRAAGVFHPLAPINAALQRRLKDAFDPARIFNPGRMYPDL
;
A
#
# COMPACT_ATOMS: atom_id res chain seq x y z
N ALA A 1 17.56 10.02 15.10
CA ALA A 1 16.61 9.23 15.90
C ALA A 1 17.11 7.79 15.96
N ALA A 2 16.82 7.05 17.04
CA ALA A 2 17.08 5.61 17.10
C ALA A 2 16.04 4.85 16.27
N GLU A 3 16.41 3.71 15.70
CA GLU A 3 15.50 2.84 14.94
C GLU A 3 15.65 1.36 15.31
N ALA A 4 14.53 0.65 15.30
CA ALA A 4 14.47 -0.81 15.39
C ALA A 4 13.44 -1.35 14.42
N SER A 5 13.63 -2.57 13.93
CA SER A 5 12.62 -3.26 13.11
C SER A 5 12.29 -4.61 13.69
N LEU A 6 11.02 -4.96 13.67
CA LEU A 6 10.45 -6.16 14.25
C LEU A 6 9.70 -6.94 13.17
N ARG A 7 9.73 -8.27 13.25
CA ARG A 7 8.87 -9.15 12.44
C ARG A 7 8.08 -10.10 13.31
N LEU A 8 6.89 -10.45 12.84
CA LEU A 8 6.09 -11.53 13.40
C LEU A 8 5.30 -12.24 12.29
N PRO A 9 5.12 -13.57 12.40
CA PRO A 9 4.20 -14.31 11.55
C PRO A 9 2.76 -13.96 11.94
N ILE A 10 1.95 -13.55 10.96
CA ILE A 10 0.55 -13.20 11.15
C ILE A 10 -0.17 -13.24 9.80
N ASP A 11 -1.42 -13.72 9.79
CA ASP A 11 -2.25 -13.69 8.58
C ASP A 11 -2.60 -12.26 8.16
N GLU A 12 -3.01 -12.08 6.91
CA GLU A 12 -3.29 -10.76 6.32
C GLU A 12 -4.37 -9.98 7.09
N ALA A 13 -5.43 -10.66 7.50
CA ALA A 13 -6.55 -10.03 8.20
C ALA A 13 -6.16 -9.59 9.61
N GLY A 14 -5.39 -10.42 10.32
CA GLY A 14 -4.79 -10.13 11.61
C GLY A 14 -3.80 -8.97 11.52
N ALA A 15 -2.97 -8.96 10.48
CA ALA A 15 -2.00 -7.89 10.25
C ALA A 15 -2.70 -6.54 10.01
N LEU A 16 -3.76 -6.51 9.20
CA LEU A 16 -4.58 -5.31 8.99
C LEU A 16 -5.18 -4.79 10.32
N ARG A 17 -5.77 -5.67 11.13
CA ARG A 17 -6.30 -5.29 12.46
C ARG A 17 -5.20 -4.72 13.36
N ALA A 18 -4.07 -5.43 13.44
CA ALA A 18 -2.95 -5.06 14.31
C ALA A 18 -2.36 -3.69 13.96
N VAL A 19 -2.11 -3.40 12.67
CA VAL A 19 -1.54 -2.10 12.29
C VAL A 19 -2.50 -0.93 12.51
N ASN A 20 -3.81 -1.15 12.38
CA ASN A 20 -4.82 -0.14 12.72
C ASN A 20 -4.87 0.10 14.23
N GLU A 21 -4.88 -0.97 15.04
CA GLU A 21 -4.89 -0.87 16.50
C GLU A 21 -3.63 -0.18 17.03
N TRP A 22 -2.46 -0.62 16.60
CA TRP A 22 -1.17 -0.04 17.04
C TRP A 22 -0.96 1.38 16.53
N GLY A 23 -1.50 1.72 15.34
CA GLY A 23 -1.49 3.09 14.83
C GLY A 23 -2.28 4.08 15.69
N GLY A 24 -3.24 3.60 16.48
CA GLY A 24 -3.98 4.40 17.46
C GLY A 24 -3.31 4.52 18.84
N GLN A 25 -2.16 3.87 19.05
CA GLN A 25 -1.46 3.86 20.34
C GLN A 25 -0.26 4.83 20.34
N PRO A 26 0.22 5.28 21.51
CA PRO A 26 1.40 6.14 21.62
C PRO A 26 2.71 5.34 21.42
N LEU A 27 2.82 4.66 20.28
CA LEU A 27 3.99 3.86 19.88
C LEU A 27 4.86 4.67 18.91
N PRO A 28 6.19 4.50 18.93
CA PRO A 28 7.09 5.12 17.95
C PRO A 28 7.03 4.41 16.58
N LEU A 29 5.85 3.95 16.15
CA LEU A 29 5.64 3.21 14.89
C LEU A 29 5.77 4.16 13.70
N SER A 30 6.81 3.97 12.89
CA SER A 30 7.13 4.84 11.75
C SER A 30 6.94 4.16 10.39
N ALA A 31 6.83 2.83 10.34
CA ALA A 31 6.44 2.09 9.14
C ALA A 31 5.85 0.71 9.49
N SER A 32 5.01 0.20 8.59
CA SER A 32 4.48 -1.16 8.62
C SER A 32 4.42 -1.71 7.19
N ALA A 33 4.75 -3.00 7.02
CA ALA A 33 4.65 -3.70 5.76
C ALA A 33 4.35 -5.19 6.02
N TRP A 34 3.27 -5.70 5.42
CA TRP A 34 2.93 -7.12 5.46
C TRP A 34 3.08 -7.74 4.08
N CYS A 35 3.69 -8.92 4.02
CA CYS A 35 3.82 -9.73 2.81
C CYS A 35 3.95 -11.20 3.21
N GLU A 36 3.30 -12.10 2.47
CA GLU A 36 3.47 -13.57 2.61
C GLU A 36 3.40 -14.10 4.06
N GLY A 37 2.42 -13.60 4.83
CA GLY A 37 2.18 -14.08 6.21
C GLY A 37 3.14 -13.51 7.26
N VAL A 38 3.93 -12.49 6.91
CA VAL A 38 4.85 -11.82 7.83
C VAL A 38 4.56 -10.33 7.87
N LEU A 39 4.32 -9.80 9.07
CA LEU A 39 4.24 -8.36 9.31
C LEU A 39 5.62 -7.85 9.77
N SER A 40 6.13 -6.83 9.10
CA SER A 40 7.32 -6.08 9.48
C SER A 40 6.92 -4.70 10.00
N LEU A 41 7.49 -4.27 11.13
CA LEU A 41 7.27 -2.97 11.75
C LEU A 41 8.59 -2.23 11.87
N ARG A 42 8.58 -0.90 11.68
CA ARG A 42 9.71 -0.02 12.00
C ARG A 42 9.32 0.91 13.13
N LEU A 43 10.16 0.95 14.15
CA LEU A 43 10.06 1.88 15.26
C LEU A 43 11.15 2.94 15.09
N SER A 44 10.80 4.23 15.16
CA SER A 44 11.76 5.33 15.06
C SER A 44 11.45 6.41 16.10
N GLY A 45 12.44 6.83 16.89
CA GLY A 45 12.22 7.84 17.94
C GLY A 45 13.38 8.00 18.92
N ALA A 46 13.06 8.43 20.14
CA ALA A 46 14.02 8.43 21.25
C ALA A 46 14.42 6.99 21.60
N ALA A 47 15.70 6.74 21.87
CA ALA A 47 16.23 5.40 22.09
C ALA A 47 15.46 4.63 23.19
N ALA A 48 15.19 5.27 24.33
CA ALA A 48 14.41 4.67 25.41
C ALA A 48 12.98 4.28 25.00
N ALA A 49 12.31 5.10 24.18
CA ALA A 49 10.97 4.83 23.69
C ALA A 49 10.95 3.67 22.67
N VAL A 50 11.97 3.60 21.81
CA VAL A 50 12.14 2.50 20.85
C VAL A 50 12.40 1.19 21.58
N GLU A 51 13.35 1.14 22.50
CA GLU A 51 13.67 -0.09 23.25
C GLU A 51 12.49 -0.54 24.15
N ALA A 52 11.76 0.40 24.78
CA ALA A 52 10.56 0.08 25.53
C ALA A 52 9.46 -0.53 24.64
N ALA A 53 9.27 0.00 23.43
CA ALA A 53 8.34 -0.57 22.46
C ALA A 53 8.82 -1.96 21.98
N VAL A 54 10.10 -2.14 21.65
CA VAL A 54 10.67 -3.45 21.28
C VAL A 54 10.37 -4.49 22.36
N ALA A 55 10.75 -4.22 23.61
CA ALA A 55 10.53 -5.15 24.72
C ALA A 55 9.03 -5.46 24.94
N ARG A 56 8.15 -4.47 24.72
CA ARG A 56 6.70 -4.67 24.77
C ARG A 56 6.24 -5.65 23.67
N PHE A 57 6.62 -5.41 22.42
CA PHE A 57 6.22 -6.23 21.28
C PHE A 57 6.77 -7.66 21.37
N GLU A 58 8.01 -7.84 21.82
CA GLU A 58 8.61 -9.17 22.03
C GLU A 58 7.83 -9.97 23.08
N ARG A 59 7.46 -9.33 24.19
CA ARG A 59 6.70 -9.96 25.28
C ARG A 59 5.24 -10.26 24.92
N GLU A 60 4.55 -9.34 24.25
CA GLU A 60 3.10 -9.43 23.98
C GLU A 60 2.77 -10.21 22.70
N HIS A 61 3.67 -10.19 21.72
CA HIS A 61 3.40 -10.72 20.37
C HIS A 61 4.46 -11.69 19.85
N GLY A 62 5.53 -11.96 20.64
CA GLY A 62 6.60 -12.86 20.21
C GLY A 62 7.34 -12.35 18.97
N THR A 63 7.44 -11.04 18.80
CA THR A 63 8.17 -10.47 17.65
C THR A 63 9.66 -10.78 17.74
N ALA A 64 10.33 -10.87 16.59
CA ALA A 64 11.78 -10.95 16.51
C ALA A 64 12.36 -9.64 15.97
N ARG A 65 13.43 -9.14 16.61
CA ARG A 65 14.20 -8.01 16.11
C ARG A 65 15.01 -8.40 14.87
N LEU A 66 14.97 -7.54 13.86
CA LEU A 66 15.79 -7.70 12.67
C LEU A 66 17.18 -7.13 12.92
N ASP A 67 18.19 -7.79 12.34
CA ASP A 67 19.50 -7.19 12.21
C ASP A 67 19.40 -5.82 11.50
N PRO A 68 20.12 -4.77 11.98
CA PRO A 68 20.02 -3.44 11.40
C PRO A 68 20.35 -3.36 9.90
N ALA A 69 21.28 -4.17 9.38
CA ALA A 69 21.60 -4.17 7.96
C ALA A 69 20.48 -4.81 7.14
N GLN A 70 19.93 -5.93 7.62
CA GLN A 70 18.76 -6.57 7.00
C GLN A 70 17.53 -5.65 7.00
N ALA A 71 17.28 -4.96 8.12
CA ALA A 71 16.19 -3.99 8.23
C ALA A 71 16.35 -2.85 7.21
N ARG A 72 17.54 -2.27 7.09
CA ARG A 72 17.80 -1.19 6.11
C ARG A 72 17.57 -1.67 4.67
N ALA A 73 18.07 -2.85 4.33
CA ALA A 73 17.88 -3.42 2.99
C ALA A 73 16.40 -3.67 2.69
N TYR A 74 15.66 -4.25 3.63
CA TYR A 74 14.22 -4.50 3.47
C TYR A 74 13.43 -3.20 3.27
N TRP A 75 13.59 -2.22 4.15
CA TRP A 75 12.84 -0.96 4.02
C TRP A 75 13.22 -0.14 2.79
N ALA A 76 14.49 -0.22 2.35
CA ALA A 76 14.89 0.33 1.05
C ALA A 76 14.21 -0.42 -0.10
N GLY A 77 14.20 -1.76 -0.06
CA GLY A 77 13.54 -2.60 -1.06
C GLY A 77 12.05 -2.32 -1.20
N VAL A 78 11.35 -2.15 -0.08
CA VAL A 78 9.93 -1.77 -0.08
C VAL A 78 9.73 -0.38 -0.68
N ARG A 79 10.52 0.61 -0.23
CA ARG A 79 10.38 2.01 -0.67
C ARG A 79 10.71 2.20 -2.15
N GLU A 80 11.80 1.58 -2.61
CA GLU A 80 12.27 1.69 -4.00
C GLU A 80 11.64 0.64 -4.92
N GLN A 81 10.73 -0.20 -4.39
CA GLN A 81 10.07 -1.30 -5.11
C GLN A 81 11.05 -2.30 -5.75
N THR A 82 12.14 -2.59 -5.04
CA THR A 82 13.15 -3.59 -5.41
C THR A 82 13.14 -4.82 -4.51
N ASP A 83 12.24 -4.87 -3.52
CA ASP A 83 11.96 -6.09 -2.75
C ASP A 83 11.44 -7.22 -3.67
N ALA A 84 11.67 -8.48 -3.28
CA ALA A 84 11.26 -9.65 -4.05
C ALA A 84 9.76 -9.67 -4.38
N PHE A 85 8.91 -9.04 -3.57
CA PHE A 85 7.50 -8.88 -3.90
C PHE A 85 7.27 -8.07 -5.19
N PHE A 86 8.15 -7.16 -5.56
CA PHE A 86 7.97 -6.33 -6.76
C PHE A 86 8.61 -6.92 -8.02
N ASP A 87 9.27 -8.07 -7.89
CA ASP A 87 9.85 -8.80 -9.00
C ASP A 87 8.78 -9.61 -9.77
N GLY A 88 9.04 -9.82 -11.06
CA GLY A 88 8.17 -10.57 -11.97
C GLY A 88 7.42 -9.73 -13.01
N ALA A 89 6.84 -10.45 -13.98
CA ALA A 89 6.16 -9.85 -15.14
C ALA A 89 4.65 -9.67 -14.98
N GLN A 90 4.06 -10.21 -13.90
CA GLN A 90 2.62 -10.08 -13.65
C GLN A 90 2.22 -8.61 -13.48
N PRO A 91 0.99 -8.22 -13.90
CA PRO A 91 0.48 -6.88 -13.68
C PRO A 91 0.51 -6.52 -12.20
N LEU A 92 1.13 -5.38 -11.89
CA LEU A 92 1.22 -4.85 -10.54
C LEU A 92 0.19 -3.75 -10.37
N TRP A 93 -0.73 -3.95 -9.43
CA TRP A 93 -1.78 -3.02 -9.08
C TRP A 93 -1.46 -2.30 -7.79
N ARG A 94 -1.71 -0.98 -7.77
CA ARG A 94 -1.68 -0.16 -6.56
C ARG A 94 -3.11 0.15 -6.13
N LEU A 95 -3.51 -0.41 -5.00
CA LEU A 95 -4.84 -0.24 -4.43
C LEU A 95 -4.75 0.78 -3.28
N SER A 96 -5.57 1.81 -3.33
CA SER A 96 -5.76 2.77 -2.25
C SER A 96 -7.11 2.48 -1.61
N LEU A 97 -7.12 2.08 -0.34
CA LEU A 97 -8.29 1.62 0.39
C LEU A 97 -8.36 2.32 1.76
N PRO A 98 -9.55 2.39 2.39
CA PRO A 98 -9.63 2.67 3.82
C PRO A 98 -8.72 1.71 4.59
N ALA A 99 -7.97 2.22 5.58
CA ALA A 99 -7.06 1.40 6.39
C ALA A 99 -7.78 0.23 7.08
N THR A 100 -9.06 0.41 7.40
CA THR A 100 -9.95 -0.58 8.04
C THR A 100 -10.66 -1.52 7.07
N ALA A 101 -10.46 -1.38 5.75
CA ALA A 101 -11.10 -2.26 4.78
C ALA A 101 -10.67 -3.73 5.01
N PRO A 102 -11.57 -4.71 4.86
CA PRO A 102 -11.22 -6.12 4.97
C PRO A 102 -10.24 -6.54 3.85
N VAL A 103 -9.74 -7.77 3.92
CA VAL A 103 -8.92 -8.37 2.85
C VAL A 103 -9.67 -8.28 1.52
N VAL A 104 -8.96 -7.90 0.46
CA VAL A 104 -9.56 -7.82 -0.88
C VAL A 104 -9.55 -9.21 -1.48
N ASP A 105 -10.74 -9.75 -1.76
CA ASP A 105 -10.90 -11.05 -2.40
C ASP A 105 -10.56 -10.98 -3.89
N LEU A 106 -9.26 -11.08 -4.19
CA LEU A 106 -8.68 -11.09 -5.53
C LEU A 106 -7.57 -12.14 -5.60
N PRO A 107 -7.46 -12.89 -6.72
CA PRO A 107 -6.37 -13.84 -6.90
C PRO A 107 -5.04 -13.11 -7.04
N GLY A 108 -3.95 -13.74 -6.59
CA GLY A 108 -2.60 -13.23 -6.76
C GLY A 108 -1.89 -12.89 -5.45
N ALA A 109 -0.61 -12.50 -5.55
CA ALA A 109 0.21 -12.18 -4.40
C ALA A 109 -0.09 -10.77 -3.90
N ARG A 110 -0.11 -10.60 -2.58
CA ARG A 110 -0.51 -9.35 -1.93
C ARG A 110 0.53 -8.89 -0.93
N MET A 111 0.70 -7.58 -0.87
CA MET A 111 1.49 -6.87 0.12
C MET A 111 0.71 -5.62 0.51
N PHE A 112 0.85 -5.16 1.75
CA PHE A 112 0.33 -3.84 2.13
C PHE A 112 1.31 -3.09 3.01
N GLU A 113 1.21 -1.77 2.96
CA GLU A 113 1.99 -0.83 3.77
C GLU A 113 1.10 0.36 4.20
N TRP A 114 1.68 1.36 4.87
CA TRP A 114 1.01 2.59 5.29
C TRP A 114 -0.26 2.32 6.12
N GLY A 115 -0.15 1.42 7.11
CA GLY A 115 -1.27 1.04 7.96
C GLY A 115 -2.36 0.25 7.25
N GLY A 116 -2.07 -0.36 6.09
CA GLY A 116 -3.01 -1.18 5.32
C GLY A 116 -3.83 -0.41 4.28
N ALA A 117 -3.67 0.91 4.20
CA ALA A 117 -4.36 1.76 3.23
C ALA A 117 -3.76 1.67 1.82
N LEU A 118 -2.45 1.42 1.71
CA LEU A 118 -1.77 1.17 0.44
C LEU A 118 -1.53 -0.32 0.29
N ARG A 119 -2.17 -0.94 -0.69
CA ARG A 119 -2.02 -2.38 -0.99
C ARG A 119 -1.47 -2.57 -2.39
N TRP A 120 -0.52 -3.47 -2.50
CA TRP A 120 0.06 -3.93 -3.75
C TRP A 120 -0.48 -5.33 -4.07
N LEU A 121 -0.86 -5.54 -5.33
CA LEU A 121 -1.40 -6.80 -5.82
C LEU A 121 -0.69 -7.16 -7.13
N ARG A 122 -0.05 -8.33 -7.18
CA ARG A 122 0.38 -8.96 -8.44
C ARG A 122 -0.70 -9.93 -8.91
N SER A 123 -1.38 -9.62 -10.01
CA SER A 123 -2.52 -10.41 -10.47
C SER A 123 -2.79 -10.24 -11.96
N ASP A 124 -3.15 -11.33 -12.62
CA ASP A 124 -3.63 -11.35 -14.01
C ASP A 124 -5.17 -11.15 -14.11
N ALA A 125 -5.83 -10.86 -12.98
CA ALA A 125 -7.25 -10.51 -12.97
C ALA A 125 -7.52 -9.28 -13.85
N SER A 126 -8.68 -9.28 -14.53
CA SER A 126 -9.05 -8.17 -15.41
C SER A 126 -9.17 -6.85 -14.64
N ALA A 127 -8.91 -5.73 -15.32
CA ALA A 127 -9.05 -4.40 -14.75
C ALA A 127 -10.44 -4.16 -14.15
N GLU A 128 -11.48 -4.67 -14.80
CA GLU A 128 -12.86 -4.64 -14.32
C GLU A 128 -13.01 -5.38 -12.99
N THR A 129 -12.48 -6.60 -12.90
CA THR A 129 -12.55 -7.42 -11.68
C THR A 129 -11.86 -6.74 -10.50
N VAL A 130 -10.62 -6.27 -10.72
CA VAL A 130 -9.83 -5.60 -9.67
C VAL A 130 -10.53 -4.33 -9.20
N ARG A 131 -10.98 -3.49 -10.14
CA ARG A 131 -11.63 -2.21 -9.80
C ARG A 131 -12.97 -2.44 -9.12
N ALA A 132 -13.79 -3.38 -9.58
CA ALA A 132 -15.07 -3.68 -8.94
C ALA A 132 -14.88 -4.17 -7.49
N ALA A 133 -13.89 -5.04 -7.24
CA ALA A 133 -13.57 -5.50 -5.89
C ALA A 133 -13.14 -4.36 -4.97
N VAL A 134 -12.29 -3.47 -5.47
CA VAL A 134 -11.77 -2.33 -4.70
C VAL A 134 -12.84 -1.25 -4.48
N SER A 135 -13.70 -0.99 -5.47
CA SER A 135 -14.81 -0.03 -5.33
C SER A 135 -15.83 -0.47 -4.27
N ARG A 136 -16.12 -1.78 -4.16
CA ARG A 136 -17.00 -2.30 -3.08
C ARG A 136 -16.48 -2.00 -1.68
N LEU A 137 -15.18 -1.77 -1.54
CA LEU A 137 -14.52 -1.44 -0.28
C LEU A 137 -14.24 0.07 -0.16
N GLY A 138 -14.78 0.90 -1.05
CA GLY A 138 -14.60 2.35 -1.03
C GLY A 138 -13.21 2.81 -1.48
N GLY A 139 -12.44 1.96 -2.17
CA GLY A 139 -11.10 2.27 -2.64
C GLY A 139 -11.00 2.62 -4.13
N THR A 140 -9.77 2.80 -4.58
CA THR A 140 -9.40 2.95 -6.00
C THR A 140 -8.24 2.04 -6.36
N ALA A 141 -8.17 1.63 -7.62
CA ALA A 141 -7.13 0.73 -8.12
C ALA A 141 -6.50 1.29 -9.41
N THR A 142 -5.18 1.42 -9.39
CA THR A 142 -4.36 1.87 -10.52
C THR A 142 -3.50 0.72 -11.00
N LEU A 143 -3.50 0.45 -12.31
CA LEU A 143 -2.55 -0.48 -12.92
C LEU A 143 -1.17 0.17 -12.92
N PHE A 144 -0.33 -0.17 -11.95
CA PHE A 144 0.90 0.57 -11.68
C PHE A 144 2.04 0.18 -12.63
N ARG A 145 2.18 -1.12 -12.94
CA ARG A 145 3.22 -1.66 -13.83
C ARG A 145 2.70 -2.88 -14.59
N GLY A 146 3.18 -3.08 -15.82
CA GLY A 146 2.79 -4.21 -16.66
C GLY A 146 1.31 -4.17 -17.10
N GLY A 147 0.81 -5.33 -17.53
CA GLY A 147 -0.58 -5.57 -17.89
C GLY A 147 -1.09 -4.87 -19.16
N ASP A 148 -2.31 -5.24 -19.54
CA ASP A 148 -3.05 -4.56 -20.60
C ASP A 148 -3.60 -3.22 -20.12
N ARG A 149 -3.29 -2.15 -20.87
CA ARG A 149 -3.67 -0.77 -20.57
C ARG A 149 -4.86 -0.29 -21.41
N ALA A 150 -5.45 -1.14 -22.25
CA ALA A 150 -6.59 -0.79 -23.10
C ALA A 150 -7.79 -0.28 -22.28
N ALA A 151 -8.02 -0.84 -21.09
CA ALA A 151 -9.06 -0.41 -20.15
C ALA A 151 -8.68 0.86 -19.33
N GLY A 152 -7.63 1.56 -19.74
CA GLY A 152 -7.03 2.67 -19.00
C GLY A 152 -6.21 2.22 -17.80
N VAL A 153 -5.31 3.09 -17.34
CA VAL A 153 -4.40 2.82 -16.20
C VAL A 153 -5.06 3.18 -14.87
N PHE A 154 -5.76 4.31 -14.81
CA PHE A 154 -6.34 4.87 -13.59
C PHE A 154 -7.73 4.29 -13.29
N HIS A 155 -8.10 4.32 -12.02
CA HIS A 155 -9.47 3.98 -11.61
C HIS A 155 -10.45 4.97 -12.25
N PRO A 156 -11.56 4.52 -12.88
CA PRO A 156 -12.56 5.40 -13.46
C PRO A 156 -13.10 6.40 -12.44
N LEU A 157 -13.28 7.65 -12.86
CA LEU A 157 -13.88 8.66 -12.01
C LEU A 157 -15.39 8.46 -11.93
N ALA A 158 -15.95 8.69 -10.73
CA ALA A 158 -17.39 8.90 -10.61
C ALA A 158 -17.82 10.06 -11.53
N PRO A 159 -19.02 10.01 -12.15
CA PRO A 159 -19.45 10.99 -13.15
C PRO A 159 -19.32 12.45 -12.71
N ILE A 160 -19.63 12.75 -11.43
CA ILE A 160 -19.51 14.09 -10.86
C ILE A 160 -18.06 14.56 -10.78
N ASN A 161 -17.14 13.67 -10.40
CA ASN A 161 -15.72 13.97 -10.32
C ASN A 161 -15.14 14.17 -11.72
N ALA A 162 -15.57 13.38 -12.70
CA ALA A 162 -15.17 13.56 -14.10
C ALA A 162 -15.61 14.93 -14.62
N ALA A 163 -16.85 15.35 -14.33
CA ALA A 163 -17.36 16.66 -14.72
C ALA A 163 -16.58 17.81 -14.05
N LEU A 164 -16.24 17.67 -12.77
CA LEU A 164 -15.44 18.66 -12.06
C LEU A 164 -14.01 18.73 -12.63
N GLN A 165 -13.37 17.60 -12.89
CA GLN A 165 -12.02 17.58 -13.46
C GLN A 165 -11.98 18.18 -14.87
N ARG A 166 -13.00 17.95 -15.72
CA ARG A 166 -13.11 18.65 -17.02
C ARG A 166 -13.15 20.16 -16.86
N ARG A 167 -14.01 20.67 -15.96
CA ARG A 167 -14.13 22.12 -15.71
C ARG A 167 -12.81 22.72 -15.22
N LEU A 168 -12.07 22.00 -14.37
CA LEU A 168 -10.73 22.43 -13.95
C LEU A 168 -9.75 22.42 -15.14
N LYS A 169 -9.74 21.37 -15.97
CA LYS A 169 -8.87 21.32 -17.15
C LYS A 169 -9.17 22.44 -18.13
N ASP A 170 -10.44 22.70 -18.43
CA ASP A 170 -10.84 23.77 -19.35
C ASP A 170 -10.47 25.16 -18.79
N ALA A 171 -10.48 25.35 -17.46
CA ALA A 171 -10.10 26.62 -16.84
C ALA A 171 -8.57 26.86 -16.83
N PHE A 172 -7.77 25.82 -16.58
CA PHE A 172 -6.31 25.94 -16.42
C PHE A 172 -5.51 25.58 -17.68
N ASP A 173 -6.10 24.84 -18.62
CA ASP A 173 -5.48 24.39 -19.88
C ASP A 173 -6.53 24.35 -21.01
N PRO A 174 -7.13 25.50 -21.39
CA PRO A 174 -8.18 25.57 -22.41
C PRO A 174 -7.72 25.08 -23.79
N ALA A 175 -6.41 25.17 -24.07
CA ALA A 175 -5.81 24.69 -25.31
C ALA A 175 -5.42 23.21 -25.27
N ARG A 176 -5.59 22.53 -24.11
CA ARG A 176 -5.26 21.12 -23.87
C ARG A 176 -3.82 20.74 -24.22
N ILE A 177 -2.87 21.62 -23.95
CA ILE A 177 -1.45 21.43 -24.27
C ILE A 177 -0.79 20.49 -23.26
N PHE A 178 -1.25 20.48 -22.00
CA PHE A 178 -0.59 19.72 -20.94
C PHE A 178 -1.11 18.28 -20.87
N ASN A 179 -0.20 17.32 -21.10
CA ASN A 179 -0.40 15.87 -20.91
C ASN A 179 -1.67 15.30 -21.57
N PRO A 180 -1.90 15.54 -22.89
CA PRO A 180 -3.11 15.07 -23.56
C PRO A 180 -3.24 13.55 -23.44
N GLY A 181 -4.43 13.08 -23.03
CA GLY A 181 -4.75 11.65 -22.92
C GLY A 181 -3.98 10.86 -21.86
N ARG A 182 -3.18 11.51 -21.00
CA ARG A 182 -2.30 10.80 -20.05
C ARG A 182 -3.05 10.11 -18.91
N MET A 183 -4.03 10.77 -18.30
CA MET A 183 -4.80 10.21 -17.18
C MET A 183 -6.13 9.63 -17.64
N TYR A 184 -6.93 10.45 -18.30
CA TYR A 184 -8.22 10.07 -18.87
C TYR A 184 -8.25 10.59 -20.31
N PRO A 185 -8.60 9.76 -21.30
CA PRO A 185 -8.63 10.17 -22.70
C PRO A 185 -9.56 11.37 -22.97
N ASP A 186 -10.64 11.48 -22.19
CA ASP A 186 -11.72 12.45 -22.40
C ASP A 186 -11.57 13.72 -21.52
N LEU A 187 -10.40 13.94 -20.90
CA LEU A 187 -10.07 15.14 -20.10
C LEU A 187 -9.04 16.05 -20.78
#